data_AF-G7QD56-F1
#
_entry.id   AF-G7QD56-F1
#
_cell.length_a   1.000
_cell.length_b   1.000
_cell.length_c   1.000
_cell.angle_alpha   90.00
_cell.angle_beta   90.00
_cell.angle_gamma   90.00
#
_symmetry.space_group_name_H-M   'P 1'
#
loop_
_entity.id
_entity.type
_entity.pdbx_description
1 polymer ?
#
loop_
_entity_poly.entity_id
_entity_poly.type
_entity_poly.pdbx_seq_one_letter_code
_entity_poly.pdbx_strand_id
1 'polypeptide(L)' 'MKRDGNKIRAWMVERRISVSDVARSAGISRSMVSETIHGRRNNRKALRALIEVGCPEKLLSLPEDLQGQQAA' A
#
# COMPACT_ATOMS: atom_id res chain seq x y z
N MET A 1 -4.34 14.37 2.88
CA MET A 1 -4.53 12.90 2.85
C MET A 1 -3.25 12.24 3.37
N LYS A 2 -3.16 11.92 4.67
CA LYS A 2 -1.98 11.27 5.26
C LYS A 2 -2.15 9.76 5.12
N ARG A 3 -1.29 9.11 4.33
CA ARG A 3 -1.16 7.64 4.30
C ARG A 3 -0.01 7.26 5.21
N ASP A 4 -0.20 6.28 6.07
CA ASP A 4 0.86 5.76 6.94
C ASP A 4 1.79 4.85 6.14
N GLY A 5 2.68 5.45 5.34
CA GLY A 5 3.63 4.69 4.51
C GLY A 5 4.50 3.70 5.29
N ASN A 6 4.75 3.99 6.57
CA ASN A 6 5.47 3.10 7.49
C ASN A 6 4.69 1.81 7.79
N LYS A 7 3.36 1.86 7.96
CA LYS A 7 2.53 0.67 8.21
C LYS A 7 2.47 -0.23 6.98
N ILE A 8 2.33 0.38 5.79
CA ILE A 8 2.36 -0.37 4.53
C ILE A 8 3.72 -1.04 4.35
N ARG A 9 4.83 -0.34 4.61
CA ARG A 9 6.17 -0.95 4.58
C ARG A 9 6.32 -2.09 5.58
N ALA A 10 5.82 -1.95 6.81
CA ALA A 10 5.87 -3.01 7.81
C ALA A 10 5.12 -4.25 7.33
N TRP A 11 3.90 -4.08 6.80
CA TRP A 11 3.11 -5.16 6.21
C TRP A 11 3.82 -5.86 5.04
N MET A 12 4.45 -5.08 4.17
CA MET A 12 5.22 -5.59 3.02
C MET A 12 6.40 -6.45 3.49
N VAL A 13 7.14 -5.99 4.51
CA VAL A 13 8.28 -6.72 5.09
C VAL A 13 7.81 -8.02 5.74
N GLU A 14 6.72 -7.99 6.52
CA GLU A 14 6.15 -9.17 7.17
C GLU A 14 5.78 -10.28 6.17
N ARG A 15 5.28 -9.89 4.99
CA ARG A 15 4.91 -10.83 3.91
C ARG A 15 6.04 -11.11 2.91
N ARG A 16 7.26 -10.59 3.16
CA ARG A 16 8.40 -10.67 2.24
C ARG A 16 8.10 -10.15 0.82
N ILE A 17 7.19 -9.18 0.71
CA ILE A 17 6.88 -8.51 -0.55
C ILE A 17 7.78 -7.28 -0.66
N SER A 18 8.59 -7.19 -1.72
CA SER A 18 9.38 -5.99 -1.95
C SER A 18 8.63 -4.95 -2.78
N VAL A 19 8.98 -3.67 -2.62
CA VAL A 19 8.51 -2.58 -3.50
C VAL A 19 8.89 -2.85 -4.95
N SER A 20 9.99 -3.57 -5.20
CA SER A 20 10.42 -3.97 -6.53
C SER A 20 9.47 -4.98 -7.17
N ASP A 21 8.95 -5.92 -6.38
CA ASP A 21 8.00 -6.94 -6.86
C ASP A 21 6.67 -6.30 -7.22
N VAL A 22 6.16 -5.41 -6.36
CA VAL A 22 4.94 -4.62 -6.65
C VAL A 22 5.13 -3.76 -7.90
N ALA A 23 6.28 -3.10 -8.03
CA ALA A 23 6.57 -2.25 -9.18
C ALA A 23 6.68 -3.07 -10.49
N ARG A 24 7.29 -4.25 -10.41
CA ARG A 24 7.41 -5.20 -11.54
C ARG A 24 6.03 -5.73 -11.95
N SER A 25 5.20 -6.10 -11.00
CA SER A 25 3.82 -6.55 -11.23
C SER A 25 2.97 -5.46 -11.90
N ALA A 26 3.06 -4.21 -11.45
CA ALA A 26 2.32 -3.10 -12.07
C ALA A 26 2.94 -2.53 -13.35
N GLY A 27 4.17 -2.94 -13.72
CA GLY A 27 4.92 -2.34 -14.84
C GLY A 27 5.22 -0.85 -14.62
N ILE A 28 5.54 -0.44 -13.40
CA ILE A 28 5.85 0.94 -13.02
C ILE A 28 7.19 1.04 -12.30
N SER A 29 7.70 2.27 -12.14
CA SER A 29 8.94 2.52 -11.40
C SER A 29 8.75 2.33 -9.90
N ARG A 30 9.78 1.80 -9.21
CA ARG A 30 9.78 1.66 -7.74
C ARG A 30 9.54 2.98 -7.02
N SER A 31 10.08 4.07 -7.55
CA SER A 31 9.86 5.42 -7.00
C SER A 31 8.38 5.80 -7.01
N MET A 32 7.62 5.44 -8.06
CA MET A 32 6.17 5.68 -8.09
C MET A 32 5.42 4.88 -7.04
N VAL A 33 5.81 3.63 -6.81
CA VAL A 33 5.22 2.80 -5.74
C VAL A 33 5.53 3.41 -4.38
N SER A 34 6.79 3.78 -4.13
CA SER A 34 7.22 4.41 -2.88
C SER A 34 6.48 5.72 -2.62
N GLU A 35 6.41 6.62 -3.62
CA GLU A 35 5.66 7.88 -3.52
C GLU A 35 4.16 7.64 -3.23
N THR A 36 3.61 6.54 -3.75
CA THR A 36 2.21 6.14 -3.49
C THR A 36 2.02 5.64 -2.07
N ILE A 37 2.94 4.80 -1.58
CA ILE A 37 2.96 4.30 -0.21
C ILE A 37 3.03 5.45 0.80
N HIS A 38 3.90 6.44 0.58
CA HIS A 38 4.04 7.60 1.46
C HIS A 38 2.97 8.69 1.22
N GLY A 39 2.01 8.45 0.32
CA GLY A 39 0.93 9.39 0.01
C GLY A 39 1.38 10.68 -0.69
N ARG A 40 2.62 10.74 -1.18
CA ARG A 40 3.16 11.86 -1.96
C ARG A 40 2.56 11.92 -3.37
N ARG A 41 2.22 10.75 -3.93
CA ARG A 41 1.63 10.63 -5.28
C ARG A 41 0.48 9.65 -5.29
N ASN A 42 -0.64 9.99 -5.92
CA ASN A 42 -1.77 9.07 -6.04
C ASN A 42 -1.72 8.36 -7.40
N ASN A 43 -1.08 7.19 -7.46
CA ASN A 43 -1.00 6.39 -8.68
C ASN A 43 -1.94 5.18 -8.62
N ARG A 44 -2.96 5.16 -9.48
CA ARG A 44 -3.94 4.06 -9.56
C ARG A 44 -3.31 2.71 -9.88
N LYS A 45 -2.24 2.66 -10.68
CA LYS A 45 -1.53 1.40 -10.98
C LYS A 45 -0.79 0.87 -9.75
N ALA A 46 -0.15 1.75 -9.00
CA ALA A 46 0.53 1.36 -7.75
C ALA A 46 -0.47 0.88 -6.70
N LEU A 47 -1.61 1.56 -6.56
CA LEU A 47 -2.68 1.13 -5.65
C LEU A 47 -3.26 -0.23 -6.05
N ARG A 48 -3.56 -0.44 -7.34
CA ARG A 48 -4.02 -1.74 -7.84
C ARG A 48 -3.01 -2.84 -7.57
N ALA A 49 -1.74 -2.64 -7.90
CA ALA A 49 -0.74 -3.66 -7.63
C ALA A 49 -0.57 -3.95 -6.14
N LEU A 50 -0.70 -2.94 -5.26
CA LEU A 50 -0.71 -3.17 -3.82
C LEU A 50 -1.91 -4.04 -3.41
N ILE A 51 -3.10 -3.80 -3.96
CA ILE A 51 -4.30 -4.62 -3.71
C ILE A 51 -4.12 -6.05 -4.25
N GLU A 52 -3.57 -6.19 -5.46
CA GLU A 52 -3.35 -7.49 -6.11
C GLU A 52 -2.35 -8.37 -5.36
N VAL A 53 -1.33 -7.79 -4.71
CA VAL A 53 -0.44 -8.55 -3.82
C VAL A 53 -1.05 -8.83 -2.44
N GLY A 54 -2.30 -8.42 -2.21
CA GLY A 54 -3.04 -8.65 -0.97
C GLY A 54 -2.88 -7.56 0.09
N CYS A 55 -2.34 -6.39 -0.26
CA CYS A 55 -2.25 -5.27 0.69
C CYS A 55 -3.65 -4.80 1.05
N PRO A 56 -4.02 -4.83 2.35
CA PRO A 56 -5.36 -4.44 2.76
C PRO A 56 -5.57 -2.95 2.48
N GLU A 57 -6.68 -2.64 1.81
CA GLU A 57 -7.04 -1.27 1.43
C GLU A 57 -7.18 -0.35 2.65
N LYS A 58 -7.47 -0.93 3.82
CA LYS A 58 -7.46 -0.25 5.12
C LYS A 58 -6.09 0.36 5.47
N LEU A 59 -4.99 -0.28 5.10
CA LEU A 59 -3.63 0.26 5.29
C LEU A 59 -3.27 1.34 4.25
N LEU A 60 -3.92 1.34 3.09
CA LEU A 60 -3.77 2.37 2.05
C LEU A 60 -4.51 3.69 2.42
N SER A 61 -5.07 3.75 3.63
CA SER A 61 -6.00 4.78 4.12
C SER A 61 -7.21 4.95 3.21
N LEU A 62 -8.08 3.93 3.19
CA LEU A 62 -9.52 4.21 3.17
C LEU A 62 -9.90 4.90 4.51
N PRO A 63 -10.80 5.90 4.51
CA PRO A 63 -11.13 6.72 5.66
C PRO A 63 -11.55 5.91 6.90
N GLU A 64 -11.40 6.53 8.06
CA GLU A 64 -11.64 6.03 9.43
C GLU A 64 -13.02 5.37 9.66
N ASP A 65 -13.93 5.44 8.69
CA ASP A 65 -15.26 4.83 8.71
C ASP A 65 -15.24 3.29 8.73
N LEU A 66 -14.07 2.67 8.52
CA LEU A 66 -13.85 1.21 8.62
C LEU A 66 -13.06 0.80 9.88
N GLN A 67 -12.94 1.69 10.88
CA GLN A 67 -12.65 1.29 12.27
C GLN A 67 -13.91 0.69 12.92
N GLY A 68 -14.37 -0.41 12.33
CA GLY A 68 -15.39 -1.27 12.91
C GLY A 68 -14.88 -2.70 12.85
N GLN A 69 -14.59 -3.27 14.01
CA GLN A 69 -14.37 -4.69 14.29
C GLN A 69 -13.02 -5.28 13.85
N GLN A 70 -12.13 -5.37 14.84
CA GLN A 70 -11.52 -6.62 15.32
C GLN A 70 -11.02 -6.33 16.75
N ALA A 71 -11.88 -6.55 17.75
CA ALA A 71 -12.11 -7.82 18.49
C ALA A 71 -11.07 -7.91 19.65
N ALA A 72 -11.45 -7.53 20.87
CA ALA A 72 -12.13 -8.37 21.88
C ALA A 72 -11.17 -9.41 22.49
#